data_AF-A0AAW4KSS5-F1
#
_entry.id   AF-A0AAW4KSS5-F1
#
_cell.length_a   1.000
_cell.length_b   1.000
_cell.length_c   1.000
_cell.angle_alpha   90.00
_cell.angle_beta   90.00
_cell.angle_gamma   90.00
#
_symmetry.space_group_name_H-M   'P 1'
#
loop_
_entity.id
_entity.type
_entity.pdbx_description
1 polymer ?
#
loop_
_entity_poly.entity_id
_entity_poly.type
_entity_poly.pdbx_seq_one_letter_code
_entity_poly.pdbx_strand_id
1 'polypeptide(L)'
;MTLTAQHAVSPAQAPGLPFRAGLGLKTEHFTEVLETRPDIGFFEVHAENYMVAGGPFHHYLGLIRAQYPLSLHGVGLSIGGEGPLDREHLARLA
;
A
#
# COMPACT_ATOMS: atom_id res chain seq x y z
N MET A 1 34.56 6.58 19.27
CA MET A 1 34.35 5.42 18.38
C MET A 1 32.86 5.14 18.38
N THR A 2 32.12 5.79 17.49
CA THR A 2 30.65 5.66 17.44
C THR A 2 30.31 5.22 16.02
N LEU A 3 29.97 3.94 15.86
CA LEU A 3 29.52 3.38 14.59
C LEU A 3 28.12 3.92 14.28
N THR A 4 28.00 4.72 13.22
CA THR A 4 26.71 5.00 12.60
C THR A 4 26.29 3.75 11.82
N ALA A 5 25.29 3.03 12.31
CA ALA A 5 24.68 1.95 11.53
C ALA A 5 23.98 2.57 10.31
N GLN A 6 24.55 2.37 9.13
CA GLN A 6 23.90 2.67 7.86
C GLN A 6 22.76 1.66 7.68
N HIS A 7 21.51 2.11 7.81
CA HIS A 7 20.37 1.36 7.30
C HIS A 7 20.45 1.35 5.78
N ALA A 8 21.15 0.36 5.23
CA ALA A 8 21.06 0.07 3.81
C ALA A 8 19.67 -0.54 3.56
N VAL A 9 18.72 0.30 3.16
CA VAL A 9 17.48 -0.19 2.55
C VAL A 9 17.88 -0.74 1.19
N SER A 10 18.05 -2.06 1.10
CA SER A 10 18.03 -2.73 -0.20
C SER A 10 16.70 -2.37 -0.86
N PRO A 11 16.67 -1.79 -2.08
CA PRO A 11 15.41 -1.61 -2.77
C PRO A 11 14.86 -3.01 -2.97
N ALA A 12 13.81 -3.36 -2.23
CA ALA A 12 13.06 -4.56 -2.51
C ALA A 12 12.66 -4.44 -3.97
N GLN A 13 13.17 -5.34 -4.83
CA GLN A 13 12.65 -5.48 -6.18
C GLN A 13 11.22 -6.00 -6.04
N ALA A 14 10.29 -5.09 -5.78
CA ALA A 14 8.88 -5.36 -5.97
C ALA A 14 8.74 -5.67 -7.46
N PRO A 15 8.23 -6.86 -7.86
CA PRO A 15 7.86 -7.06 -9.24
C PRO A 15 6.93 -5.91 -9.62
N GLY A 16 7.28 -5.20 -10.69
CA GLY A 16 6.50 -4.05 -11.15
C GLY A 16 5.05 -4.46 -11.40
N LEU A 17 4.14 -3.50 -11.29
CA LEU A 17 2.74 -3.74 -11.62
C LEU A 17 2.64 -4.26 -13.07
N PRO A 18 1.75 -5.22 -13.34
CA PRO A 18 1.57 -5.73 -14.70
C PRO A 18 1.06 -4.60 -15.61
N PHE A 19 1.41 -4.65 -16.90
CA PHE A 19 0.88 -3.76 -17.93
C PHE A 19 -0.57 -4.10 -18.29
N ARG A 20 -1.45 -4.07 -17.29
CA ARG A 20 -2.87 -4.39 -17.37
C ARG A 20 -3.66 -3.34 -16.57
N ALA A 21 -4.93 -3.19 -16.89
CA ALA A 21 -5.82 -2.30 -16.12
C ALA A 21 -5.96 -2.81 -14.67
N GLY A 22 -5.99 -1.86 -13.74
CA GLY A 22 -6.25 -2.11 -12.33
C GLY A 22 -7.54 -1.42 -11.87
N LEU A 23 -7.95 -1.71 -10.64
CA LEU A 23 -9.15 -1.15 -10.03
C LEU A 23 -8.87 -0.65 -8.61
N GLY A 24 -9.52 0.45 -8.22
CA GLY A 24 -9.51 0.90 -6.83
C GLY A 24 -10.27 -0.08 -5.95
N LEU A 25 -9.63 -0.58 -4.89
CA LEU A 25 -10.23 -1.53 -3.98
C LEU A 25 -11.06 -0.82 -2.91
N LYS A 26 -12.31 -1.28 -2.74
CA LYS A 26 -13.25 -0.81 -1.71
C LYS A 26 -13.67 -1.96 -0.83
N THR A 27 -13.91 -1.66 0.45
CA THR A 27 -14.17 -2.65 1.50
C THR A 27 -15.41 -3.49 1.25
N GLU A 28 -16.41 -2.92 0.58
CA GLU A 28 -17.67 -3.53 0.20
C GLU A 28 -17.47 -4.71 -0.77
N HIS A 29 -16.36 -4.72 -1.52
CA HIS A 29 -16.07 -5.74 -2.52
C HIS A 29 -15.03 -6.78 -2.08
N PHE A 30 -14.55 -6.75 -0.83
CA PHE A 30 -13.52 -7.70 -0.38
C PHE A 30 -13.93 -9.16 -0.54
N THR A 31 -15.12 -9.51 -0.09
CA THR A 31 -15.64 -10.89 -0.18
C THR A 31 -15.80 -11.31 -1.64
N GLU A 32 -16.43 -10.46 -2.45
CA GLU A 32 -16.63 -10.72 -3.88
C GLU A 32 -15.31 -10.96 -4.61
N VAL A 33 -14.29 -10.12 -4.37
CA VAL A 33 -12.96 -10.27 -4.96
C VAL A 33 -12.30 -11.60 -4.54
N LEU A 34 -12.41 -11.98 -3.28
CA LEU A 34 -11.79 -13.21 -2.76
C LEU A 34 -12.49 -14.49 -3.25
N GLU A 35 -13.81 -14.44 -3.39
CA GLU A 35 -14.63 -15.57 -3.85
C GLU A 35 -14.59 -15.75 -5.37
N THR A 36 -14.74 -14.66 -6.12
CA THR A 36 -14.88 -14.72 -7.59
C THR A 36 -13.56 -14.58 -8.34
N ARG A 37 -12.55 -13.97 -7.70
CA ARG A 37 -11.22 -13.73 -8.26
C ARG A 37 -11.29 -13.16 -9.69
N PRO A 38 -11.85 -11.95 -9.86
CA PRO A 38 -12.02 -11.35 -11.18
C PRO A 38 -10.67 -11.18 -11.90
N ASP A 39 -10.70 -11.23 -13.24
CA ASP A 39 -9.52 -11.03 -14.08
C ASP A 39 -9.13 -9.54 -14.14
N ILE A 40 -8.40 -9.10 -13.10
CA ILE A 40 -7.93 -7.73 -12.90
C ILE A 40 -6.40 -7.74 -12.77
N GLY A 41 -5.73 -6.75 -13.36
CA GLY A 41 -4.27 -6.67 -13.35
C GLY A 41 -3.70 -6.42 -11.96
N PHE A 42 -4.24 -5.43 -11.25
CA PHE A 42 -3.83 -5.09 -9.89
C PHE A 42 -4.97 -4.34 -9.16
N PHE A 43 -4.88 -4.30 -7.84
CA PHE A 43 -5.73 -3.44 -7.03
C PHE A 43 -4.95 -2.24 -6.51
N GLU A 44 -5.57 -1.06 -6.55
CA GLU A 44 -5.05 0.14 -5.90
C GLU A 44 -5.73 0.37 -4.55
N VAL A 45 -4.95 0.74 -3.55
CA VAL A 45 -5.44 1.14 -2.24
C VAL A 45 -4.89 2.49 -1.82
N HIS A 46 -5.68 3.26 -1.09
CA HIS A 46 -5.17 4.45 -0.40
C HIS A 46 -4.45 4.01 0.86
N ALA A 47 -3.18 4.38 1.01
CA ALA A 47 -2.36 3.92 2.14
C ALA A 47 -2.98 4.33 3.48
N GLU A 48 -3.53 5.53 3.56
CA GLU A 48 -4.10 6.14 4.77
C GLU A 48 -5.29 5.37 5.34
N ASN A 49 -6.08 4.71 4.47
CA ASN A 49 -7.19 3.87 4.92
C ASN A 49 -6.71 2.65 5.73
N TYR A 50 -5.44 2.28 5.58
CA TYR A 50 -4.82 1.15 6.25
C TYR A 50 -3.79 1.57 7.30
N MET A 51 -3.57 2.86 7.55
CA MET A 51 -2.70 3.32 8.64
C MET A 51 -3.39 3.26 10.01
N VAL A 52 -3.97 2.11 10.31
CA VAL A 52 -4.63 1.72 11.57
C VAL A 52 -3.80 0.64 12.24
N ALA A 53 -4.07 0.34 13.51
CA ALA A 53 -3.31 -0.64 14.30
C ALA A 53 -3.44 -2.12 13.85
N GLY A 54 -4.04 -2.39 12.68
CA GLY A 54 -4.32 -3.72 12.16
C GLY A 54 -5.82 -4.02 12.02
N GLY A 55 -6.20 -5.27 12.30
CA GLY A 55 -7.59 -5.71 12.33
C GLY A 55 -8.14 -6.15 10.96
N PRO A 56 -9.47 -6.12 10.78
CA PRO A 56 -10.12 -6.68 9.59
C PRO A 56 -9.60 -6.11 8.27
N PHE A 57 -9.33 -4.80 8.19
CA PHE A 57 -8.79 -4.19 6.97
C PHE A 57 -7.44 -4.79 6.57
N HIS A 58 -6.52 -4.97 7.53
CA HIS A 58 -5.22 -5.60 7.26
C HIS A 58 -5.36 -7.07 6.93
N HIS A 59 -6.27 -7.78 7.60
CA HIS A 59 -6.55 -9.19 7.32
C HIS A 59 -7.01 -9.38 5.87
N TYR A 60 -8.04 -8.66 5.43
CA TYR A 60 -8.54 -8.75 4.07
C TYR A 60 -7.54 -8.24 3.03
N LEU A 61 -6.83 -7.14 3.31
CA LEU A 61 -5.80 -6.65 2.39
C LEU A 61 -4.67 -7.67 2.21
N GLY A 62 -4.28 -8.38 3.27
CA GLY A 62 -3.32 -9.46 3.22
C GLY A 62 -3.80 -10.63 2.34
N LEU A 63 -5.06 -11.03 2.48
CA LEU A 63 -5.67 -12.06 1.64
C LEU A 63 -5.71 -11.65 0.16
N ILE A 64 -6.09 -10.41 -0.13
CA ILE A 64 -6.15 -9.88 -1.50
C ILE A 64 -4.73 -9.76 -2.09
N ARG A 65 -3.76 -9.25 -1.31
CA ARG A 65 -2.34 -9.16 -1.73
C ARG A 65 -1.75 -10.51 -2.08
N ALA A 66 -2.20 -11.59 -1.44
CA ALA A 66 -1.73 -12.94 -1.76
C ALA A 66 -2.18 -13.40 -3.15
N GLN A 67 -3.25 -12.80 -3.71
CA GLN A 67 -3.80 -13.15 -5.03
C GLN A 67 -3.49 -12.11 -6.10
N TYR A 68 -3.36 -10.84 -5.74
CA TYR A 68 -3.20 -9.71 -6.65
C TYR A 68 -2.00 -8.83 -6.30
N PRO A 69 -1.31 -8.26 -7.31
CA PRO A 69 -0.43 -7.11 -7.10
C PRO A 69 -1.21 -5.92 -6.51
N LEU A 70 -0.55 -5.15 -5.65
CA LEU A 70 -1.12 -3.94 -5.06
C LEU A 70 -0.35 -2.69 -5.50
N SER A 71 -1.08 -1.67 -5.92
CA SER A 71 -0.62 -0.28 -6.02
C SER A 71 -0.98 0.45 -4.74
N LEU A 72 -0.02 1.18 -4.16
CA LEU A 72 -0.27 2.05 -3.00
C LEU A 72 -0.32 3.50 -3.47
N HIS A 73 -1.45 4.16 -3.21
CA HIS A 73 -1.66 5.57 -3.51
C HIS A 73 -1.74 6.36 -2.20
N GLY A 74 -0.85 7.33 -2.01
CA GLY A 74 -0.89 8.23 -0.84
C GLY A 74 -1.70 9.48 -1.15
N VAL A 75 -2.67 9.83 -0.31
CA VAL A 75 -3.46 11.08 -0.43
C VAL A 75 -3.15 12.11 0.65
N GLY A 76 -2.45 11.73 1.72
CA GLY A 76 -2.29 12.55 2.93
C GLY A 76 -1.02 13.39 2.99
N LEU A 77 -0.02 13.15 2.13
CA LEU A 77 1.31 13.75 2.26
C LEU A 77 1.36 15.26 1.92
N SER A 78 0.39 15.77 1.16
CA SER A 78 0.33 17.19 0.77
C SER A 78 1.64 17.74 0.19
N ILE A 79 2.20 17.05 -0.81
CA ILE A 79 3.54 17.37 -1.37
C ILE A 79 3.62 18.82 -1.91
N GLY A 80 2.52 19.35 -2.43
CA GLY A 80 2.42 20.73 -2.94
C GLY A 80 1.96 21.76 -1.91
N GLY A 81 1.90 21.40 -0.62
CA GLY A 81 1.48 22.31 0.45
C GLY A 81 2.54 23.35 0.81
N GLU A 82 2.13 24.37 1.58
CA GLU A 82 3.03 25.48 1.99
C GLU A 82 4.06 25.09 3.05
N GLY A 83 3.77 24.02 3.81
CA GLY A 83 4.63 23.54 4.90
C GLY A 83 5.66 22.50 4.46
N PRO A 84 6.63 22.17 5.34
CA PRO A 84 7.50 21.03 5.12
C PRO A 84 6.71 19.71 5.09
N LEU A 85 7.27 18.68 4.45
CA LEU A 85 6.68 17.34 4.44
C LEU A 85 6.54 16.78 5.87
N ASP A 86 5.39 16.15 6.12
CA ASP A 86 5.11 15.46 7.37
C ASP A 86 5.94 14.16 7.46
N ARG A 87 6.97 14.18 8.31
CA ARG A 87 7.86 13.03 8.54
C ARG A 87 7.18 11.90 9.31
N GLU A 88 6.22 12.20 10.17
CA GLU A 88 5.47 11.18 10.91
C GLU A 88 4.56 10.42 9.95
N HIS A 89 3.87 11.14 9.06
CA HIS A 89 3.09 10.53 7.99
C HIS A 89 3.95 9.64 7.08
N LEU A 90 5.13 10.11 6.65
CA LEU A 90 6.07 9.30 5.87
C LEU A 90 6.54 8.05 6.62
N ALA A 91 6.80 8.15 7.93
CA ALA A 91 7.22 7.01 8.73
C ALA A 91 6.13 5.91 8.83
N ARG A 92 4.85 6.26 8.69
CA ARG A 92 3.74 5.31 8.65
C ARG A 92 3.63 4.55 7.32
N LEU A 93 4.36 4.96 6.29
CA LEU A 93 4.46 4.28 4.99
C LEU A 93 5.68 3.34 4.87
N ALA A 94 6.65 3.48 5.79
CA ALA A 94 7.97 2.85 5.71
C ALA A 94 8.02 1.42 6.25
#